data_AF-A0A952FVH8-F1
#
_entry.id   AF-A0A952FVH8-F1
#
_cell.length_a   1.000
_cell.length_b   1.000
_cell.length_c   1.000
_cell.angle_alpha   90.00
_cell.angle_beta   90.00
_cell.angle_gamma   90.00
#
_symmetry.space_group_name_H-M   'P 1'
#
loop_
_entity.id
_entity.type
_entity.pdbx_description
1 polymer ?
#
loop_
_entity_poly.entity_id
_entity_poly.type
_entity_poly.pdbx_seq_one_letter_code
_entity_poly.pdbx_strand_id
1 'polypeptide(L)'
;GLLKADNVLESTVAHWGADGPELDAFQNFFLDRYAEAYRAEVDHFAAIMAGEAAPLVGFDDAVKALALAEAAAQSVKTGQVVKL
;
A
#
# COMPACT_ATOMS: atom_id res chain seq x y z
N GLY A 1 -2.89 -28.74 6.61
CA GLY A 1 -3.06 -27.87 5.44
C GLY A 1 -2.06 -26.74 5.52
N LEU A 2 -1.59 -26.22 4.38
CA LEU A 2 -0.69 -25.07 4.31
C LEU A 2 -1.48 -23.84 3.83
N LEU A 3 -1.36 -22.73 4.55
CA LEU A 3 -1.84 -21.42 4.10
C LEU A 3 -0.62 -20.58 3.74
N LYS A 4 -0.67 -19.90 2.59
CA LYS A 4 0.38 -18.98 2.13
C LYS A 4 -0.26 -17.64 1.78
N ALA A 5 0.32 -16.56 2.30
CA ALA A 5 0.10 -15.22 1.79
C ALA A 5 1.36 -14.85 0.98
N ASP A 6 1.19 -14.66 -0.33
CA ASP A 6 2.28 -14.34 -1.26
C ASP A 6 2.11 -12.93 -1.82
N ASN A 7 3.14 -12.41 -2.49
CA ASN A 7 3.01 -11.14 -3.19
C ASN A 7 2.28 -11.28 -4.54
N VAL A 8 1.79 -10.16 -5.07
CA VAL A 8 1.21 -10.12 -6.42
C VAL A 8 2.35 -10.06 -7.45
N LEU A 9 2.33 -11.00 -8.38
CA LEU A 9 3.32 -11.13 -9.44
C LEU A 9 2.84 -10.50 -10.75
N GLU A 10 3.76 -10.14 -11.63
CA GLU A 10 3.46 -9.66 -12.99
C GLU A 10 2.73 -10.73 -13.83
N SER A 11 3.07 -12.00 -13.62
CA SER A 11 2.34 -13.13 -14.20
C SER A 11 2.26 -14.32 -13.25
N THR A 12 1.41 -15.28 -13.59
CA THR A 12 1.31 -16.56 -12.87
C THR A 12 2.30 -17.60 -13.37
N VAL A 13 3.25 -17.21 -14.24
CA VAL A 13 4.27 -18.11 -14.77
C VAL A 13 5.23 -18.51 -13.65
N ALA A 14 5.50 -19.81 -13.55
CA ALA A 14 6.46 -20.36 -12.62
C ALA A 14 7.28 -21.46 -13.30
N HIS A 15 8.57 -21.47 -13.05
CA HIS A 15 9.49 -22.53 -13.44
C HIS A 15 9.82 -23.40 -12.21
N TRP A 16 9.67 -24.71 -12.33
CA TRP A 16 9.97 -25.67 -11.26
C TRP A 16 11.15 -26.55 -11.67
N GLY A 17 12.35 -26.20 -11.17
CA GLY A 17 13.59 -26.90 -11.47
C GLY A 17 14.17 -27.65 -10.27
N ALA A 18 15.33 -28.29 -10.47
CA ALA A 18 16.04 -29.01 -9.40
C ALA A 18 16.50 -28.09 -8.25
N ASP A 19 16.72 -26.80 -8.55
CA ASP A 19 17.13 -25.78 -7.58
C ASP A 19 15.94 -25.14 -6.84
N GLY A 20 14.71 -25.52 -7.19
CA GLY A 20 13.47 -25.02 -6.59
C GLY A 20 12.57 -24.23 -7.56
N PRO A 21 11.46 -23.67 -7.04
CA PRO A 21 10.58 -22.82 -7.82
C PRO A 21 11.15 -21.43 -8.04
N GLU A 22 11.09 -20.98 -9.28
CA GLU A 22 11.31 -19.60 -9.70
C GLU A 22 9.97 -18.99 -10.12
N LEU A 23 9.60 -17.89 -9.48
CA LEU A 23 8.37 -17.14 -9.73
C LEU A 23 8.71 -15.85 -10.48
N ASP A 24 7.72 -15.28 -11.16
CA ASP A 24 7.88 -13.99 -11.83
C ASP A 24 8.13 -12.83 -10.84
N ALA A 25 8.51 -11.67 -11.36
CA ALA A 25 8.74 -10.46 -10.58
C ALA A 25 7.46 -10.00 -9.86
N PHE A 26 7.64 -9.34 -8.72
CA PHE A 26 6.54 -8.65 -8.06
C PHE A 26 6.04 -7.52 -8.94
N GLN A 27 4.76 -7.18 -8.84
CA GLN A 27 4.25 -5.97 -9.48
C GLN A 27 4.92 -4.74 -8.88
N ASN A 28 5.74 -4.06 -9.70
CA ASN A 28 6.61 -2.99 -9.22
C ASN A 28 5.99 -1.59 -9.43
N PHE A 29 4.97 -1.49 -10.29
CA PHE A 29 4.31 -0.23 -10.59
C PHE A 29 3.03 -0.09 -9.78
N PHE A 30 2.94 0.98 -8.99
CA PHE A 30 1.87 1.16 -8.01
C PHE A 30 0.48 1.29 -8.65
N LEU A 31 0.38 1.83 -9.87
CA LEU A 31 -0.91 1.94 -10.57
C LEU A 31 -1.48 0.56 -10.89
N ASP A 32 -0.66 -0.37 -11.39
CA ASP A 32 -1.10 -1.74 -11.69
C ASP A 32 -1.39 -2.49 -10.39
N ARG A 33 -0.50 -2.35 -9.41
CA ARG A 33 -0.59 -3.03 -8.11
C ARG A 33 -1.81 -2.62 -7.28
N TYR A 34 -2.24 -1.37 -7.40
CA TYR A 34 -3.34 -0.77 -6.62
C TYR A 34 -4.54 -0.36 -7.48
N ALA A 35 -4.67 -0.88 -8.70
CA ALA A 35 -5.78 -0.56 -9.59
C ALA A 35 -7.16 -0.78 -8.93
N GLU A 36 -7.32 -1.84 -8.16
CA GLU A 36 -8.55 -2.09 -7.38
C GLU A 36 -8.76 -1.06 -6.27
N ALA A 37 -7.70 -0.70 -5.54
CA ALA A 37 -7.80 0.29 -4.47
C ALA A 37 -8.18 1.67 -5.02
N TYR A 38 -7.62 2.09 -6.17
CA TYR A 38 -8.01 3.35 -6.82
C TYR A 38 -9.47 3.36 -7.27
N ARG A 39 -9.99 2.24 -7.80
CA ARG A 39 -11.42 2.13 -8.13
C ARG A 39 -12.29 2.29 -6.88
N ALA A 40 -11.96 1.54 -5.82
CA ALA A 40 -12.68 1.62 -4.55
C ALA A 40 -12.62 3.02 -3.92
N GLU A 41 -11.48 3.70 -4.01
CA GLU A 41 -11.31 5.07 -3.53
C GLU A 41 -12.23 6.06 -4.27
N VAL A 42 -12.29 5.97 -5.61
CA VAL A 42 -13.15 6.83 -6.43
C VAL A 42 -14.63 6.53 -6.18
N ASP A 43 -15.01 5.27 -6.05
CA ASP A 43 -16.38 4.86 -5.72
C ASP A 43 -16.80 5.39 -4.35
N HIS A 44 -15.93 5.28 -3.34
CA HIS A 44 -16.16 5.82 -2.01
C HIS A 44 -16.30 7.35 -2.03
N PHE A 45 -15.46 8.03 -2.80
CA PHE A 45 -15.57 9.47 -3.00
C PHE A 45 -16.91 9.87 -3.61
N ALA A 46 -17.39 9.14 -4.63
CA ALA A 46 -18.70 9.37 -5.21
C ALA A 46 -19.84 9.18 -4.18
N ALA A 47 -19.76 8.13 -3.36
CA ALA A 47 -20.74 7.88 -2.29
C ALA A 47 -20.76 9.00 -1.23
N ILE A 48 -19.59 9.56 -0.86
CA ILE A 48 -19.51 10.74 0.02
C ILE A 48 -20.25 11.92 -0.61
N MET A 49 -19.99 12.19 -1.89
CA MET A 49 -20.61 13.31 -2.61
C MET A 49 -22.13 13.15 -2.76
N ALA A 50 -22.62 11.91 -2.84
CA ALA A 50 -24.04 11.59 -2.85
C ALA A 50 -24.70 11.66 -1.46
N GLY A 51 -23.92 11.81 -0.39
CA GLY A 51 -24.41 11.76 1.00
C GLY A 51 -24.71 10.35 1.50
N GLU A 52 -24.25 9.32 0.79
CA GLU A 52 -24.48 7.90 1.09
C GLU A 52 -23.41 7.32 2.02
N ALA A 53 -22.26 7.97 2.15
CA ALA A 53 -21.16 7.55 3.00
C ALA A 53 -20.51 8.73 3.75
N ALA A 54 -19.97 8.44 4.93
CA ALA A 54 -19.07 9.36 5.62
C ALA A 54 -17.61 9.11 5.14
N PRO A 55 -16.75 10.15 5.10
CA PRO A 55 -15.34 9.96 4.82
C PRO A 55 -14.70 8.99 5.83
N LEU A 56 -14.04 7.95 5.33
CA LEU A 56 -13.28 7.00 6.16
C LEU A 56 -11.92 7.57 6.57
N VAL A 57 -11.37 8.46 5.75
CA VAL A 57 -10.12 9.17 5.98
C VAL A 57 -10.42 10.66 5.96
N GLY A 58 -10.06 11.35 7.03
CA GLY A 58 -10.29 12.78 7.21
C GLY A 58 -9.01 13.61 7.16
N PHE A 59 -9.18 14.91 7.34
CA PHE A 59 -8.07 15.86 7.41
C PHE A 59 -7.08 15.52 8.54
N ASP A 60 -7.58 15.14 9.71
CA ASP A 60 -6.75 14.82 10.87
C ASP A 60 -5.82 13.63 10.63
N ASP A 61 -6.23 12.66 9.81
CA ASP A 61 -5.41 11.50 9.45
C ASP A 61 -4.23 11.94 8.58
N ALA A 62 -4.46 12.86 7.64
CA ALA A 62 -3.42 13.43 6.79
C ALA A 62 -2.40 14.23 7.61
N VAL A 63 -2.85 15.03 8.58
CA VAL A 63 -1.96 15.79 9.47
C VAL A 63 -1.09 14.86 10.31
N LYS A 64 -1.66 13.81 10.89
CA LYS A 64 -0.91 12.82 11.68
C LYS A 64 0.09 12.05 10.82
N ALA A 65 -0.29 11.67 9.60
CA ALA A 65 0.61 11.01 8.65
C ALA A 65 1.79 11.90 8.26
N LEU A 66 1.54 13.19 8.03
CA LEU A 66 2.60 14.16 7.73
C LEU A 66 3.55 14.35 8.92
N ALA A 67 3.03 14.47 10.14
CA ALA A 67 3.86 14.59 11.34
C ALA A 67 4.81 13.39 11.51
N LEU A 68 4.32 12.17 11.24
CA LEU A 68 5.14 10.96 11.20
C LEU A 68 6.23 11.03 10.14
N ALA A 69 5.90 11.47 8.92
CA ALA A 69 6.86 11.60 7.83
C ALA A 69 7.97 12.63 8.15
N GLU A 70 7.60 13.78 8.72
CA GLU A 70 8.55 14.82 9.12
C GLU A 70 9.47 14.34 10.26
N ALA A 71 8.92 13.66 11.26
CA ALA A 71 9.71 13.07 12.35
C ALA A 71 10.70 12.01 11.83
N ALA A 72 10.27 11.16 10.89
CA ALA A 72 11.15 10.18 10.24
C ALA A 72 12.27 10.87 9.44
N ALA A 73 11.93 11.91 8.67
CA ALA A 73 12.92 12.67 7.90
C ALA A 73 13.93 13.39 8.81
N GLN A 74 13.48 13.93 9.94
CA GLN A 74 14.37 14.53 10.94
C GLN A 74 15.25 13.47 11.59
N SER A 75 14.70 12.31 11.95
CA SER A 75 15.45 11.21 12.57
C SER A 75 16.60 10.73 11.68
N VAL A 76 16.36 10.56 10.38
CA VAL A 76 17.41 10.19 9.41
C VAL A 76 18.51 11.24 9.35
N LYS A 77 18.16 12.53 9.42
CA LYS A 77 19.14 13.64 9.36
C LYS A 77 19.99 13.75 10.62
N THR A 78 19.41 13.52 11.80
CA THR A 78 20.08 13.72 13.08
C THR A 78 20.68 12.44 13.67
N GLY A 79 20.28 11.28 13.18
CA GLY A 79 20.62 9.98 13.77
C GLY A 79 19.99 9.78 15.16
N GLN A 80 18.94 10.52 15.50
CA GLN A 80 18.29 10.48 16.81
C GLN A 80 16.80 10.12 16.69
N VAL A 81 16.23 9.55 17.75
CA VAL A 81 14.79 9.30 17.85
C VAL A 81 14.05 10.64 18.01
N VAL A 82 13.01 10.86 17.21
CA VAL A 82 12.11 12.02 17.31
C VAL A 82 10.79 11.57 17.94
N LYS A 83 10.35 12.26 19.00
CA LYS A 83 9.11 11.95 19.73
C LYS A 83 7.96 12.83 19.21
N LEU A 84 6.82 12.20 18.92
CA LEU A 84 5.55 12.84 18.58
C LEU A 84 4.62 12.97 19.79
#